data_AF-A0A936LV20-F1
#
_entry.id   AF-A0A936LV20-F1
#
_cell.length_a   1.000
_cell.length_b   1.000
_cell.length_c   1.000
_cell.angle_alpha   90.00
_cell.angle_beta   90.00
_cell.angle_gamma   90.00
#
_symmetry.space_group_name_H-M   'P 1'
#
loop_
_entity.id
_entity.type
_entity.pdbx_description
1 polymer ?
#
loop_
_entity_poly.entity_id
_entity_poly.type
_entity_poly.pdbx_seq_one_letter_code
_entity_poly.pdbx_strand_id
1 'polypeptide(L)'
;MGDASPVSRRGQRPGRRPRRGLAIAFGLGLALLLLKVALQVIALAVWWSRPVPVVDPATKTILCVGDSFTFGIGASSDATSYPAQLQGLLREDHPDVTVVNAAWPGQTSAIVFQRLGNQLTRHRPKFVYVLVGYNDRWDTSREILTTDAGGERFLVVCRTARLLALISNAWRTERPPEVPPFVGEWHDPDDGASLTIEADGRMVVDGSEMQWTTDGPDRLAVTWQGLAAFPLTWQRHGARLQASADPWRHEFEPGPLPPAWHRLLAGRDALAKGAWAEAAREYSACLDEPGYEVLARGGLARALAPVDAAAADEQIAHVQRLYAADPGPQAATALVGAWLARGQHETLVTFACAHLERTGSGRGILGAFREMLPTPAQTARLAEALRKALRVDPPPSTLERAEVWRALGALSADDPVQAARCMLAAANLDGVAAGLAKAVEISGGRVTRAVCERLVDELAKGPDDRARMLGLVGAIFGDDDGGDGEETTTSLLRHLRRIVALCREHGAEPVLLDYPREVQEVRTALARCAKDLGVGTVAIRAAFERAEHEGRAEDLILPGKIHCTDAGYALLARTVADDVVQRLR
;
A
#
# COMPACT_ATOMS: atom_id res chain seq x y z
N MET A 1 56.94 58.61 1.78
CA MET A 1 57.88 57.48 1.61
C MET A 1 57.29 56.29 2.36
N GLY A 2 57.17 55.13 1.70
CA GLY A 2 56.54 53.91 2.26
C GLY A 2 55.14 53.67 1.68
N ASP A 3 55.01 53.31 0.41
CA ASP A 3 55.20 51.98 -0.20
C ASP A 3 53.97 51.08 -0.01
N ALA A 4 53.18 50.98 -1.08
CA ALA A 4 51.92 50.26 -1.17
C ALA A 4 52.17 48.88 -1.80
N SER A 5 52.20 47.84 -0.97
CA SER A 5 52.26 46.45 -1.42
C SER A 5 50.92 46.00 -2.03
N PRO A 6 50.88 45.39 -3.23
CA PRO A 6 49.66 44.87 -3.80
C PRO A 6 49.41 43.43 -3.32
N VAL A 7 48.24 43.20 -2.72
CA VAL A 7 47.75 41.85 -2.40
C VAL A 7 47.38 41.12 -3.70
N SER A 8 48.08 40.02 -3.96
CA SER A 8 47.90 39.12 -5.09
C SER A 8 46.50 38.50 -5.14
N ARG A 9 45.75 38.75 -6.22
CA ARG A 9 44.57 37.96 -6.60
C ARG A 9 45.01 36.58 -7.11
N ARG A 10 44.87 35.53 -6.29
CA ARG A 10 44.89 34.15 -6.79
C ARG A 10 43.56 33.86 -7.50
N GLY A 11 43.63 33.66 -8.82
CA GLY A 11 42.51 33.21 -9.63
C GLY A 11 42.10 31.78 -9.27
N GLN A 12 40.86 31.62 -8.80
CA GLN A 12 40.17 30.33 -8.81
C GLN A 12 39.69 30.05 -10.24
N ARG A 13 40.11 28.91 -10.78
CA ARG A 13 39.67 28.38 -12.07
C ARG A 13 38.17 28.03 -11.99
N PRO A 14 37.35 28.30 -13.02
CA PRO A 14 35.96 27.90 -13.03
C PRO A 14 35.86 26.36 -13.07
N GLY A 15 35.16 25.80 -12.08
CA GLY A 15 34.85 24.39 -11.99
C GLY A 15 34.09 23.90 -13.22
N ARG A 16 34.55 22.77 -13.77
CA ARG A 16 33.89 22.06 -14.88
C ARG A 16 32.45 21.68 -14.48
N ARG A 17 31.46 22.27 -15.16
CA ARG A 17 30.02 21.99 -15.02
C ARG A 17 29.66 20.51 -15.25
N PRO A 18 28.56 19.98 -14.67
CA PRO A 18 28.21 18.56 -14.60
C PRO A 18 27.61 18.04 -15.92
N ARG A 19 28.35 18.10 -17.02
CA ARG A 19 27.89 17.64 -18.35
C ARG A 19 27.71 16.11 -18.44
N ARG A 20 28.30 15.36 -17.51
CA ARG A 20 28.26 13.88 -17.50
C ARG A 20 26.91 13.33 -17.01
N GLY A 21 26.32 13.91 -15.97
CA GLY A 21 25.03 13.45 -15.42
C GLY A 21 23.88 13.63 -16.41
N LEU A 22 23.83 14.78 -17.09
CA LEU A 22 22.81 15.06 -18.11
C LEU A 22 22.94 14.13 -19.33
N ALA A 23 24.17 13.81 -19.74
CA ALA A 23 24.42 12.86 -20.81
C ALA A 23 24.02 11.42 -20.45
N ILE A 24 24.21 11.01 -19.18
CA ILE A 24 23.78 9.70 -18.68
C ILE A 24 22.25 9.62 -18.62
N ALA A 25 21.58 10.64 -18.07
CA ALA A 25 20.12 10.69 -18.02
C ALA A 25 19.49 10.69 -19.42
N PHE A 26 20.05 11.46 -20.35
CA PHE A 26 19.63 11.44 -21.76
C PHE A 26 19.86 10.07 -22.41
N GLY A 27 21.01 9.45 -22.16
CA GLY A 27 21.34 8.12 -22.66
C GLY A 27 20.38 7.04 -22.14
N LEU A 28 20.03 7.08 -20.85
CA LEU A 28 19.06 6.16 -20.25
C LEU A 28 17.64 6.38 -20.80
N GLY A 29 17.22 7.64 -20.93
CA GLY A 29 15.92 7.99 -21.52
C GLY A 29 15.81 7.51 -22.98
N LEU A 30 16.87 7.71 -23.76
CA LEU A 30 16.94 7.22 -25.14
C LEU A 30 16.94 5.68 -25.19
N ALA A 31 17.66 5.00 -24.29
CA ALA A 31 17.68 3.54 -24.22
C ALA A 31 16.31 2.96 -23.89
N LEU A 32 15.59 3.55 -22.92
CA LEU A 32 14.22 3.14 -22.57
C LEU A 32 13.22 3.40 -23.71
N LEU A 33 13.37 4.52 -24.41
CA LEU A 33 12.57 4.82 -25.60
C LEU A 33 12.82 3.80 -26.71
N LEU A 34 14.09 3.51 -27.01
CA LEU A 34 14.48 2.53 -28.01
C LEU A 34 14.02 1.12 -27.64
N LEU A 35 14.14 0.71 -26.37
CA LEU A 35 13.63 -0.56 -25.87
C LEU A 35 12.12 -0.65 -26.05
N LYS A 36 11.39 0.42 -25.75
CA LYS A 36 9.94 0.49 -25.96
C LYS A 36 9.56 0.39 -27.43
N VAL A 37 10.25 1.12 -28.31
CA VAL A 37 10.04 1.03 -29.76
C VAL A 37 10.35 -0.38 -30.25
N ALA A 38 11.45 -1.00 -29.80
CA ALA A 38 11.79 -2.37 -30.14
C ALA A 38 10.70 -3.35 -29.68
N LEU A 39 10.21 -3.25 -28.45
CA LEU A 39 9.11 -4.09 -27.95
C LEU A 39 7.81 -3.86 -28.73
N GLN A 40 7.51 -2.63 -29.15
CA GLN A 40 6.34 -2.32 -29.99
C GLN A 40 6.50 -2.86 -31.41
N VAL A 41 7.69 -2.77 -31.99
CA VAL A 41 8.00 -3.34 -33.31
C VAL A 41 7.93 -4.86 -33.26
N ILE A 42 8.42 -5.49 -32.20
CA ILE A 42 8.29 -6.94 -31.97
C ILE A 42 6.81 -7.31 -31.84
N ALA A 43 6.04 -6.58 -31.02
CA ALA A 43 4.61 -6.83 -30.88
C ALA A 43 3.84 -6.64 -32.20
N LEU A 44 4.20 -5.62 -32.98
CA LEU A 44 3.64 -5.38 -34.32
C LEU A 44 4.03 -6.49 -35.29
N ALA A 45 5.29 -6.93 -35.28
CA ALA A 45 5.76 -8.03 -36.10
C ALA A 45 5.04 -9.34 -35.75
N VAL A 46 4.84 -9.64 -34.46
CA VAL A 46 4.05 -10.79 -33.99
C VAL A 46 2.59 -10.67 -34.44
N TRP A 47 2.00 -9.47 -34.36
CA TRP A 47 0.64 -9.22 -34.85
C TRP A 47 0.52 -9.41 -36.36
N TRP A 48 1.48 -8.90 -37.15
CA TRP A 48 1.49 -9.00 -38.61
C TRP A 48 1.78 -10.41 -39.11
N SER A 49 2.58 -11.17 -38.35
CA SER A 49 2.99 -12.53 -38.70
C SER A 49 1.92 -13.57 -38.37
N ARG A 50 0.85 -13.19 -37.65
CA ARG A 50 -0.23 -14.13 -37.36
C ARG A 50 -1.09 -14.36 -38.60
N PRO A 51 -1.14 -15.59 -39.13
CA PRO A 51 -2.02 -15.89 -40.25
C PRO A 51 -3.46 -15.67 -39.79
N VAL A 52 -4.20 -14.84 -40.52
CA VAL A 52 -5.64 -14.74 -40.32
C VAL A 52 -6.26 -15.99 -40.97
N PRO A 53 -7.01 -16.82 -40.22
CA PRO A 53 -7.71 -17.95 -40.83
C PRO A 53 -8.63 -17.44 -41.94
N VAL A 54 -8.42 -17.92 -43.16
CA VAL A 54 -9.37 -17.69 -44.26
C VAL A 54 -10.60 -18.51 -43.93
N VAL A 55 -11.67 -17.82 -43.52
CA VAL A 55 -12.96 -18.45 -43.25
C VAL A 55 -13.63 -18.73 -44.59
N ASP A 56 -13.93 -20.00 -44.86
CA ASP A 56 -14.79 -20.37 -45.99
C ASP A 56 -16.21 -19.87 -45.70
N PRO A 57 -16.81 -19.02 -46.57
CA PRO A 57 -18.18 -18.54 -46.41
C PRO A 57 -19.24 -19.65 -46.28
N ALA A 58 -18.93 -20.89 -46.70
CA ALA A 58 -19.80 -22.04 -46.56
C ALA A 58 -19.80 -22.68 -45.16
N THR A 59 -18.89 -22.27 -44.27
CA THR A 59 -18.72 -22.87 -42.94
C THR A 59 -19.38 -22.05 -41.82
N LYS A 60 -19.93 -22.74 -40.81
CA LYS A 60 -20.42 -22.14 -39.57
C LYS A 60 -19.21 -21.74 -38.73
N THR A 61 -19.02 -20.44 -38.52
CA THR A 61 -17.89 -19.94 -37.75
C THR A 61 -18.21 -19.86 -36.26
N ILE A 62 -17.31 -20.39 -35.44
CA ILE A 62 -17.26 -20.22 -33.99
C ILE A 62 -16.12 -19.25 -33.68
N LEU A 63 -16.45 -18.12 -33.07
CA LEU A 63 -15.47 -17.11 -32.69
C LEU A 63 -15.14 -17.22 -31.20
N CYS A 64 -13.89 -17.49 -30.86
CA CYS A 64 -13.40 -17.45 -29.48
C CYS A 64 -12.73 -16.10 -29.21
N VAL A 65 -13.31 -15.31 -28.31
CA VAL A 65 -12.78 -14.01 -27.88
C VAL A 65 -12.45 -14.06 -26.39
N GLY A 66 -11.41 -13.34 -26.00
CA GLY A 66 -10.97 -13.37 -24.61
C GLY A 66 -9.56 -12.85 -24.43
N ASP A 67 -8.94 -13.31 -23.36
CA ASP A 67 -7.62 -12.87 -22.94
C ASP A 67 -6.52 -13.92 -23.21
N SER A 68 -5.47 -13.91 -22.39
CA SER A 68 -4.38 -14.90 -22.39
C SER A 68 -4.83 -16.37 -22.33
N PHE A 69 -5.94 -16.70 -21.67
CA PHE A 69 -6.44 -18.07 -21.60
C PHE A 69 -7.01 -18.52 -22.95
N THR A 70 -7.77 -17.65 -23.64
CA THR A 70 -8.25 -17.95 -24.99
C THR A 70 -7.15 -17.90 -26.02
N PHE A 71 -6.18 -17.00 -25.84
CA PHE A 71 -5.00 -16.94 -26.69
C PHE A 71 -4.16 -18.23 -26.62
N GLY A 72 -4.09 -18.86 -25.44
CA GLY A 72 -3.32 -20.09 -25.22
C GLY A 72 -1.96 -19.86 -24.56
N ILE A 73 -1.77 -18.83 -23.73
CA ILE A 73 -0.50 -18.67 -22.99
C ILE A 73 -0.27 -19.91 -22.12
N GLY A 74 0.94 -20.47 -22.15
CA GLY A 74 1.27 -21.69 -21.41
C GLY A 74 1.03 -22.98 -22.19
N ALA A 75 0.36 -22.91 -23.34
CA ALA A 75 0.31 -24.01 -24.29
C ALA A 75 1.71 -24.21 -24.90
N SER A 76 2.12 -25.46 -25.11
CA SER A 76 3.41 -25.78 -25.74
C SER A 76 3.48 -25.35 -27.21
N SER A 77 2.34 -25.16 -27.86
CA SER A 77 2.22 -24.64 -29.23
C SER A 77 0.87 -23.95 -29.45
N ASP A 78 0.75 -23.16 -30.53
CA ASP A 78 -0.54 -22.58 -30.93
C ASP A 78 -1.63 -23.66 -31.14
N ALA A 79 -1.22 -24.86 -31.58
CA ALA A 79 -2.09 -26.02 -31.80
C ALA A 79 -2.63 -26.63 -30.51
N THR A 80 -1.99 -26.38 -29.37
CA THR A 80 -2.45 -26.84 -28.05
C THR A 80 -3.22 -25.77 -27.27
N SER A 81 -3.51 -24.61 -27.86
CA SER A 81 -4.52 -23.68 -27.34
C SER A 81 -5.92 -24.29 -27.39
N TYR A 82 -6.82 -23.91 -26.47
CA TYR A 82 -8.15 -24.53 -26.45
C TYR A 82 -8.95 -24.32 -27.75
N PRO A 83 -8.90 -23.17 -28.46
CA PRO A 83 -9.66 -23.01 -29.70
C PRO A 83 -9.12 -23.89 -30.83
N ALA A 84 -7.80 -24.10 -30.88
CA ALA A 84 -7.18 -25.00 -31.86
C ALA A 84 -7.54 -26.47 -31.58
N GLN A 85 -7.52 -26.87 -30.31
CA GLN A 85 -7.97 -28.21 -29.89
C GLN A 85 -9.47 -28.40 -30.16
N LEU A 86 -10.30 -27.38 -29.92
CA LEU A 86 -11.72 -27.38 -30.24
C LEU A 86 -11.97 -27.60 -31.74
N GLN A 87 -11.22 -26.93 -32.62
CA GLN A 87 -11.28 -27.20 -34.07
C GLN A 87 -10.96 -28.66 -34.39
N GLY A 88 -9.97 -29.23 -33.71
CA GLY A 88 -9.60 -30.64 -33.88
C GLY A 88 -10.73 -31.58 -33.47
N LEU A 89 -11.34 -31.35 -32.31
CA LEU A 89 -12.45 -32.15 -31.78
C LEU A 89 -13.70 -32.10 -32.67
N LEU A 90 -13.96 -30.97 -33.32
CA LEU A 90 -15.16 -30.80 -34.17
C LEU A 90 -14.95 -31.28 -35.60
N ARG A 91 -13.71 -31.50 -36.04
CA ARG A 91 -13.39 -31.74 -37.47
C ARG A 91 -14.02 -33.02 -38.01
N GLU A 92 -14.13 -34.06 -37.19
CA GLU A 92 -14.65 -35.37 -37.62
C GLU A 92 -16.17 -35.34 -37.79
N ASP A 93 -16.90 -34.85 -36.78
CA ASP A 93 -18.37 -34.89 -36.76
C ASP A 93 -19.04 -33.63 -37.35
N HIS A 94 -18.32 -32.51 -37.39
CA HIS A 94 -18.81 -31.21 -37.86
C HIS A 94 -17.79 -30.53 -38.80
N PRO A 95 -17.51 -31.13 -39.98
CA PRO A 95 -16.53 -30.60 -40.93
C PRO A 95 -16.93 -29.24 -41.53
N ASP A 96 -18.20 -28.86 -41.40
CA ASP A 96 -18.74 -27.55 -41.80
C ASP A 96 -18.49 -26.44 -40.75
N VAL A 97 -17.78 -26.73 -39.65
CA VAL A 97 -17.53 -25.78 -38.56
C VAL A 97 -16.07 -25.32 -38.54
N THR A 98 -15.87 -24.01 -38.52
CA THR A 98 -14.56 -23.37 -38.39
C THR A 98 -14.45 -22.64 -37.06
N VAL A 99 -13.39 -22.89 -36.29
CA VAL A 99 -13.11 -22.20 -35.02
C VAL A 99 -12.02 -21.14 -35.23
N VAL A 100 -12.33 -19.91 -34.83
CA VAL A 100 -11.42 -18.76 -34.95
C VAL A 100 -11.00 -18.29 -33.57
N ASN A 101 -9.71 -18.34 -33.28
CA ASN A 101 -9.12 -17.72 -32.09
C ASN A 101 -8.85 -16.24 -32.36
N ALA A 102 -9.66 -15.36 -31.79
CA ALA A 102 -9.54 -13.91 -31.95
C ALA A 102 -9.08 -13.18 -30.67
N ALA A 103 -8.58 -13.93 -29.68
CA ALA A 103 -8.12 -13.42 -28.40
C ALA A 103 -6.70 -12.85 -28.46
N TRP A 104 -6.35 -12.08 -27.42
CA TRP A 104 -5.03 -11.50 -27.23
C TRP A 104 -4.67 -11.44 -25.74
N PRO A 105 -3.39 -11.63 -25.36
CA PRO A 105 -2.94 -11.54 -23.98
C PRO A 105 -3.27 -10.20 -23.34
N GLY A 106 -3.66 -10.25 -22.05
CA GLY A 106 -3.87 -9.04 -21.24
C GLY A 106 -5.10 -8.21 -21.62
N GLN A 107 -6.00 -8.71 -22.48
CA GLN A 107 -7.24 -8.00 -22.80
C GLN A 107 -8.17 -7.94 -21.59
N THR A 108 -8.75 -6.76 -21.36
CA THR A 108 -9.88 -6.54 -20.44
C THR A 108 -11.20 -6.65 -21.21
N SER A 109 -12.33 -6.76 -20.50
CA SER A 109 -13.66 -6.81 -21.12
C SER A 109 -13.96 -5.58 -21.99
N ALA A 110 -13.45 -4.40 -21.63
CA ALA A 110 -13.56 -3.18 -22.41
C ALA A 110 -12.85 -3.30 -23.79
N ILE A 111 -11.62 -3.82 -23.81
CA ILE A 111 -10.85 -3.99 -25.06
C ILE A 111 -11.48 -5.06 -25.95
N VAL A 112 -11.98 -6.16 -25.35
CA VAL A 112 -12.72 -7.18 -26.10
C VAL A 112 -13.94 -6.55 -26.77
N PHE A 113 -14.76 -5.79 -26.03
CA PHE A 113 -15.92 -5.08 -26.58
C PHE A 113 -15.55 -4.16 -27.75
N GLN A 114 -14.48 -3.36 -27.61
CA GLN A 114 -14.03 -2.43 -28.67
C GLN A 114 -13.65 -3.15 -29.98
N ARG A 115 -13.06 -4.35 -29.90
CA ARG A 115 -12.63 -5.11 -31.08
C ARG A 115 -13.74 -5.97 -31.68
N LEU A 116 -14.70 -6.38 -30.87
CA LEU A 116 -15.70 -7.38 -31.20
C LEU A 116 -16.52 -7.00 -32.44
N GLY A 117 -16.93 -5.73 -32.61
CA GLY A 117 -17.74 -5.32 -33.77
C GLY A 117 -17.07 -5.60 -35.12
N ASN A 118 -15.77 -5.34 -35.24
CA ASN A 118 -15.00 -5.65 -36.44
C ASN A 118 -14.87 -7.17 -36.64
N GLN A 119 -14.64 -7.91 -35.56
CA GLN A 119 -14.53 -9.38 -35.60
C GLN A 119 -15.85 -10.03 -36.02
N LEU A 120 -16.98 -9.55 -35.51
CA LEU A 120 -18.33 -9.99 -35.89
C LEU A 120 -18.62 -9.70 -37.37
N THR A 121 -18.30 -8.49 -37.84
CA THR A 121 -18.49 -8.11 -39.24
C THR A 121 -17.64 -8.97 -40.18
N ARG A 122 -16.38 -9.23 -39.79
CA ARG A 122 -15.40 -9.97 -40.59
C ARG A 122 -15.70 -11.46 -40.66
N HIS A 123 -16.01 -12.08 -39.53
CA HIS A 123 -16.11 -13.54 -39.42
C HIS A 123 -17.55 -14.05 -39.48
N ARG A 124 -18.56 -13.17 -39.33
CA ARG A 124 -20.00 -13.51 -39.28
C ARG A 124 -20.28 -14.80 -38.49
N PRO A 125 -19.84 -14.87 -37.22
CA PRO A 125 -19.91 -16.12 -36.47
C PRO A 125 -21.34 -16.51 -36.13
N LYS A 126 -21.60 -17.81 -36.07
CA LYS A 126 -22.83 -18.37 -35.51
C LYS A 126 -22.79 -18.31 -33.98
N PHE A 127 -21.65 -18.67 -33.38
CA PHE A 127 -21.44 -18.66 -31.92
C PHE A 127 -20.22 -17.83 -31.55
N VAL A 128 -20.32 -17.10 -30.43
CA VAL A 128 -19.20 -16.32 -29.86
C VAL A 128 -18.94 -16.77 -28.44
N TYR A 129 -17.84 -17.49 -28.21
CA TYR A 129 -17.40 -17.94 -26.90
C TYR A 129 -16.53 -16.86 -26.26
N VAL A 130 -16.99 -16.28 -25.15
CA VAL A 130 -16.39 -15.14 -24.46
C VAL A 130 -15.79 -15.58 -23.11
N LEU A 131 -14.46 -15.57 -23.00
CA LEU A 131 -13.74 -15.82 -21.76
C LEU A 131 -12.93 -14.56 -21.39
N VAL A 132 -13.48 -13.72 -20.51
CA VAL A 132 -12.89 -12.42 -20.14
C VAL A 132 -13.29 -12.01 -18.73
N GLY A 133 -12.46 -11.17 -18.09
CA GLY A 133 -12.74 -10.60 -16.77
C GLY A 133 -11.56 -10.72 -15.79
N TYR A 134 -10.63 -11.65 -16.00
CA TYR A 134 -9.47 -11.82 -15.11
C TYR A 134 -8.59 -10.55 -15.06
N ASN A 135 -8.41 -9.88 -16.20
CA ASN A 135 -7.56 -8.69 -16.31
C ASN A 135 -8.26 -7.39 -15.87
N ASP A 136 -9.57 -7.40 -15.67
CA ASP A 136 -10.36 -6.21 -15.36
C ASP A 136 -10.02 -5.63 -13.97
N ARG A 137 -9.50 -6.45 -13.06
CA ARG A 137 -8.96 -6.03 -11.76
C ARG A 137 -7.76 -5.07 -11.85
N TRP A 138 -7.08 -5.04 -13.01
CA TRP A 138 -5.87 -4.23 -13.21
C TRP A 138 -6.15 -2.91 -13.93
N ASP A 139 -7.43 -2.63 -14.24
CA ASP A 139 -7.83 -1.48 -15.04
C ASP A 139 -8.69 -0.51 -14.23
N THR A 140 -8.05 0.50 -13.64
CA THR A 140 -8.72 1.64 -12.97
C THR A 140 -9.15 2.73 -13.96
N SER A 141 -9.14 2.48 -15.28
CA SER A 141 -9.53 3.51 -16.25
C SER A 141 -11.04 3.68 -16.32
N ARG A 142 -11.54 4.60 -15.48
CA ARG A 142 -12.81 5.31 -15.70
C ARG A 142 -12.84 5.84 -17.13
N GLU A 143 -13.86 5.42 -17.87
CA GLU A 143 -14.32 5.91 -19.17
C GLU A 143 -13.24 6.18 -20.25
N ILE A 144 -13.11 5.23 -21.17
CA ILE A 144 -12.86 5.57 -22.57
C ILE A 144 -14.02 5.02 -23.39
N LEU A 145 -15.16 5.71 -23.28
CA LEU A 145 -16.23 5.68 -24.26
C LEU A 145 -15.93 6.77 -25.29
N THR A 146 -15.20 6.41 -26.35
CA THR A 146 -15.28 7.16 -27.60
C THR A 146 -15.71 6.20 -28.69
N THR A 147 -16.98 6.34 -29.08
CA THR A 147 -17.50 5.89 -30.36
C THR A 147 -16.67 6.51 -31.47
N ASP A 148 -15.89 5.70 -32.17
CA ASP A 148 -15.52 5.99 -33.56
C ASP A 148 -15.44 4.66 -34.32
N ALA A 149 -16.34 4.51 -35.28
CA ALA A 149 -16.30 3.47 -36.29
C ALA A 149 -15.09 3.71 -37.20
N GLY A 150 -14.06 2.86 -37.13
CA GLY A 150 -12.86 3.09 -37.93
C GLY A 150 -11.77 2.01 -37.87
N GLY A 151 -12.04 0.84 -38.45
CA GLY A 151 -11.03 -0.12 -38.93
C GLY A 151 -10.22 -0.88 -37.86
N GLU A 152 -9.70 -2.06 -38.23
CA GLU A 152 -8.70 -2.79 -37.44
C GLU A 152 -7.38 -2.00 -37.41
N ARG A 153 -7.21 -1.09 -36.44
CA ARG A 153 -5.92 -0.47 -36.16
C ARG A 153 -5.22 -1.24 -35.05
N PHE A 154 -3.93 -1.53 -35.22
CA PHE A 154 -3.06 -1.88 -34.10
C PHE A 154 -3.13 -0.73 -33.10
N LEU A 155 -3.81 -0.95 -31.97
CA LEU A 155 -3.89 0.02 -30.88
C LEU A 155 -2.50 0.15 -30.27
N VAL A 156 -1.72 1.09 -30.80
CA VAL A 156 -0.57 1.64 -30.07
C VAL A 156 -1.17 2.36 -28.87
N VAL A 157 -1.37 1.65 -27.75
CA VAL A 157 -1.66 2.28 -26.48
C VAL A 157 -0.41 3.04 -26.09
N CYS A 158 -0.32 4.27 -26.59
CA CYS A 158 0.77 5.16 -26.30
C CYS A 158 0.57 5.64 -24.86
N ARG A 159 0.93 4.78 -23.89
CA ARG A 159 1.03 5.17 -22.47
C ARG A 159 1.96 6.39 -22.30
N THR A 160 2.80 6.68 -23.31
CA THR A 160 3.60 7.91 -23.43
C THR A 160 2.77 9.15 -23.74
N ALA A 161 1.71 9.09 -24.56
CA ALA A 161 0.85 10.25 -24.82
C ALA A 161 0.01 10.60 -23.60
N ARG A 162 -0.38 9.60 -22.80
CA ARG A 162 -1.04 9.80 -21.50
C ARG A 162 -0.06 10.33 -20.45
N LEU A 163 1.17 9.83 -20.41
CA LEU A 163 2.26 10.42 -19.62
C LEU A 163 2.57 11.85 -20.07
N LEU A 164 2.61 12.13 -21.37
CA LEU A 164 2.84 13.47 -21.94
C LEU A 164 1.62 14.38 -21.77
N ALA A 165 0.39 13.86 -21.70
CA ALA A 165 -0.83 14.60 -21.41
C ALA A 165 -0.97 14.87 -19.91
N LEU A 166 -0.54 13.94 -19.05
CA LEU A 166 -0.39 14.14 -17.60
C LEU A 166 0.72 15.15 -17.31
N ILE A 167 1.86 15.05 -17.99
CA ILE A 167 2.94 16.04 -17.96
C ILE A 167 2.45 17.36 -18.55
N SER A 168 1.73 17.38 -19.67
CA SER A 168 1.24 18.60 -20.31
C SER A 168 0.11 19.28 -19.53
N ASN A 169 -0.75 18.53 -18.85
CA ASN A 169 -1.75 19.09 -17.94
C ASN A 169 -1.10 19.55 -16.63
N ALA A 170 -0.07 18.86 -16.14
CA ALA A 170 0.78 19.33 -15.05
C ALA A 170 1.56 20.62 -15.42
N TRP A 171 1.85 20.83 -16.71
CA TRP A 171 2.52 22.04 -17.23
C TRP A 171 1.56 23.17 -17.63
N ARG A 172 0.24 22.92 -17.73
CA ARG A 172 -0.75 23.93 -18.13
C ARG A 172 -1.32 24.73 -16.95
N THR A 173 -0.99 24.37 -15.72
CA THR A 173 -1.32 25.14 -14.52
C THR A 173 -0.07 25.80 -13.95
N GLU A 174 0.56 26.70 -14.73
CA GLU A 174 1.56 27.62 -14.17
C GLU A 174 0.86 28.75 -13.43
N ARG A 175 0.66 28.55 -12.12
CA ARG A 175 1.04 29.60 -11.16
C ARG A 175 2.52 29.36 -10.79
N PRO A 176 3.31 30.41 -10.56
CA PRO A 176 4.72 30.23 -10.17
C PRO A 176 4.82 29.39 -8.88
N PRO A 177 5.88 28.57 -8.71
CA PRO A 177 5.97 27.60 -7.63
C PRO A 177 6.06 28.33 -6.28
N GLU A 178 5.02 28.19 -5.45
CA GLU A 178 5.20 28.26 -4.01
C GLU A 178 6.04 27.05 -3.62
N VAL A 179 7.13 27.29 -2.89
CA VAL A 179 7.89 26.22 -2.22
C VAL A 179 6.89 25.40 -1.40
N PRO A 180 6.77 24.07 -1.61
CA PRO A 180 5.82 23.26 -0.86
C PRO A 180 6.01 23.50 0.64
N PRO A 181 4.93 23.67 1.43
CA PRO A 181 5.02 24.22 2.79
C PRO A 181 5.71 23.28 3.81
N PHE A 182 6.05 22.06 3.39
CA PHE A 182 6.83 21.09 4.14
C PHE A 182 8.33 21.10 3.79
N VAL A 183 8.75 21.82 2.74
CA VAL A 183 10.16 21.98 2.38
C VAL A 183 10.82 22.94 3.37
N GLY A 184 11.91 22.50 4.00
CA GLY A 184 12.59 23.23 5.04
C GLY A 184 13.44 22.33 5.93
N GLU A 185 14.14 22.95 6.87
CA GLU A 185 14.76 22.27 8.00
C GLU A 185 13.76 22.25 9.16
N TRP A 186 13.69 21.11 9.82
CA TRP A 186 12.72 20.81 10.85
C TRP A 186 13.40 20.01 11.97
N HIS A 187 12.96 20.21 13.21
CA HIS A 187 13.39 19.39 14.35
C HIS A 187 12.22 19.07 15.28
N ASP A 188 12.23 17.87 15.86
CA ASP A 188 11.25 17.47 16.87
C ASP A 188 11.71 18.03 18.24
N PRO A 189 10.89 18.86 18.92
CA PRO A 189 11.25 19.48 20.18
C PRO A 189 11.24 18.52 21.37
N ASP A 190 10.73 17.30 21.21
CA ASP A 190 10.57 16.32 22.28
C ASP A 190 11.64 15.22 22.27
N ASP A 191 12.15 14.83 21.10
CA ASP A 191 13.16 13.77 20.99
C ASP A 191 14.42 14.13 20.18
N GLY A 192 14.44 15.33 19.58
CA GLY A 192 15.59 15.87 18.86
C GLY A 192 15.78 15.27 17.48
N ALA A 193 14.76 14.62 16.90
CA ALA A 193 14.80 14.15 15.53
C ALA A 193 14.98 15.33 14.56
N SER A 194 15.93 15.22 13.64
CA SER A 194 16.14 16.18 12.55
C SER A 194 15.46 15.69 11.27
N LEU A 195 14.76 16.61 10.60
CA LEU A 195 14.14 16.36 9.31
C LEU A 195 14.46 17.53 8.37
N THR A 196 15.23 17.27 7.32
CA THR A 196 15.45 18.25 6.24
C THR A 196 14.74 17.76 4.99
N ILE A 197 13.83 18.56 4.44
CA ILE A 197 13.15 18.25 3.18
C ILE A 197 13.53 19.32 2.17
N GLU A 198 14.15 18.91 1.07
CA GLU A 198 14.56 19.77 -0.02
C GLU A 198 13.62 19.64 -1.22
N ALA A 199 13.39 20.77 -1.91
CA ALA A 199 12.49 20.83 -3.06
C ALA A 199 12.92 19.98 -4.27
N ASP A 200 14.17 19.47 -4.27
CA ASP A 200 14.72 18.64 -5.33
C ASP A 200 14.39 17.14 -5.16
N GLY A 201 13.61 16.77 -4.15
CA GLY A 201 13.24 15.38 -3.86
C GLY A 201 14.18 14.70 -2.85
N ARG A 202 15.16 15.41 -2.29
CA ARG A 202 15.98 14.90 -1.18
C ARG A 202 15.29 15.12 0.17
N MET A 203 15.34 14.11 1.02
CA MET A 203 14.94 14.21 2.43
C MET A 203 16.04 13.60 3.30
N VAL A 204 16.38 14.23 4.41
CA VAL A 204 17.36 13.72 5.37
C VAL A 204 16.66 13.60 6.71
N VAL A 205 16.61 12.39 7.27
CA VAL A 205 16.05 12.11 8.59
C VAL A 205 17.18 11.59 9.47
N ASP A 206 17.54 12.32 10.52
CA ASP A 206 18.64 11.97 11.44
C ASP A 206 19.94 11.58 10.72
N GLY A 207 20.29 12.35 9.70
CA GLY A 207 21.47 12.13 8.86
C GLY A 207 21.33 11.00 7.83
N SER A 208 20.22 10.26 7.83
CA SER A 208 19.92 9.26 6.81
C SER A 208 19.28 9.91 5.59
N GLU A 209 19.99 9.86 4.47
CA GLU A 209 19.49 10.40 3.19
C GLU A 209 18.46 9.46 2.56
N MET A 210 17.32 10.03 2.22
CA MET A 210 16.16 9.40 1.60
C MET A 210 15.74 10.21 0.37
N GLN A 211 15.01 9.58 -0.54
CA GLN A 211 14.37 10.28 -1.66
C GLN A 211 12.87 10.29 -1.45
N TRP A 212 12.25 11.44 -1.72
CA TRP A 212 10.81 11.60 -1.64
C TRP A 212 10.23 12.02 -2.99
N THR A 213 9.01 11.58 -3.24
CA THR A 213 8.19 12.04 -4.37
C THR A 213 6.80 12.35 -3.85
N THR A 214 6.07 13.29 -4.47
CA THR A 214 4.69 13.57 -4.08
C THR A 214 3.79 12.41 -4.50
N ASP A 215 3.01 11.87 -3.57
CA ASP A 215 2.02 10.79 -3.76
C ASP A 215 0.61 11.27 -3.37
N GLY A 216 0.29 12.52 -3.74
CA GLY A 216 -0.94 13.21 -3.37
C GLY A 216 -0.70 14.59 -2.76
N PRO A 217 -1.77 15.30 -2.34
CA PRO A 217 -1.68 16.64 -1.79
C PRO A 217 -1.07 16.69 -0.38
N ASP A 218 -1.16 15.59 0.38
CA ASP A 218 -0.76 15.46 1.79
C ASP A 218 0.11 14.21 2.05
N ARG A 219 0.64 13.61 0.98
CA ARG A 219 1.39 12.34 1.00
C ARG A 219 2.66 12.42 0.17
N LEU A 220 3.73 11.88 0.72
CA LEU A 220 5.01 11.65 0.08
C LEU A 220 5.26 10.14 -0.01
N ALA A 221 5.72 9.67 -1.15
CA ALA A 221 6.32 8.34 -1.28
C ALA A 221 7.82 8.47 -1.01
N VAL A 222 8.28 7.86 0.08
CA VAL A 222 9.66 7.94 0.56
C VAL A 222 10.38 6.63 0.25
N THR A 223 11.57 6.72 -0.32
CA THR A 223 12.45 5.59 -0.63
C THR A 223 13.77 5.75 0.10
N TRP A 224 14.27 4.64 0.65
CA TRP A 224 15.53 4.59 1.38
C TRP A 224 16.32 3.35 0.97
N GLN A 225 17.57 3.54 0.51
CA GLN A 225 18.55 2.47 0.24
C GLN A 225 18.02 1.20 -0.46
N GLY A 226 17.21 1.35 -1.51
CA GLY A 226 16.71 0.22 -2.31
C GLY A 226 15.54 -0.54 -1.68
N LEU A 227 15.00 -0.07 -0.55
CA LEU A 227 13.73 -0.54 -0.01
C LEU A 227 12.56 -0.04 -0.84
N ALA A 228 11.44 -0.77 -0.75
CA ALA A 228 10.17 -0.34 -1.33
C ALA A 228 9.76 1.03 -0.76
N ALA A 229 9.15 1.86 -1.61
CA ALA A 229 8.66 3.16 -1.17
C ALA A 229 7.61 2.97 -0.07
N PHE A 230 7.75 3.69 1.04
CA PHE A 230 6.74 3.73 2.08
C PHE A 230 6.05 5.09 2.10
N PRO A 231 4.75 5.13 2.43
CA PRO A 231 3.99 6.37 2.46
C PRO A 231 4.30 7.18 3.72
N LEU A 232 4.60 8.46 3.55
CA LEU A 232 4.71 9.47 4.60
C LEU A 232 3.61 10.52 4.37
N THR A 233 2.70 10.65 5.32
CA THR A 233 1.68 11.70 5.35
C THR A 233 2.23 12.94 6.03
N TRP A 234 1.82 14.13 5.62
CA TRP A 234 2.21 15.37 6.26
C TRP A 234 1.04 16.35 6.39
N GLN A 235 1.05 17.14 7.45
CA GLN A 235 0.06 18.20 7.71
C GLN A 235 0.75 19.43 8.33
N ARG A 236 0.24 20.63 8.03
CA ARG A 236 0.74 21.90 8.58
C ARG A 236 -0.20 22.40 9.67
N HIS A 237 0.32 22.60 10.88
CA HIS A 237 -0.41 23.23 11.99
C HIS A 237 0.28 24.56 12.34
N GLY A 238 -0.17 25.65 11.73
CA GLY A 238 0.48 26.95 11.88
C GLY A 238 1.91 26.92 11.35
N ALA A 239 2.91 27.12 12.22
CA ALA A 239 4.33 27.09 11.88
C ALA A 239 4.97 25.69 11.99
N ARG A 240 4.27 24.69 12.54
CA ARG A 240 4.78 23.34 12.74
C ARG A 240 4.44 22.39 11.58
N LEU A 241 5.27 21.37 11.41
CA LEU A 241 5.05 20.30 10.44
C LEU A 241 4.77 19.00 11.18
N GLN A 242 3.61 18.40 10.97
CA GLN A 242 3.34 17.04 11.39
C GLN A 242 3.71 16.09 10.25
N ALA A 243 4.50 15.06 10.53
CA ALA A 243 4.81 14.00 9.57
C ALA A 243 4.53 12.62 10.18
N SER A 244 3.95 11.70 9.41
CA SER A 244 3.72 10.34 9.89
C SER A 244 3.83 9.27 8.81
N ALA A 245 4.53 8.18 9.12
CA ALA A 245 4.70 6.98 8.31
C ALA A 245 4.61 5.78 9.26
N ASP A 246 3.67 4.86 9.08
CA ASP A 246 3.41 3.77 10.04
C ASP A 246 4.70 3.03 10.48
N PRO A 247 5.04 2.93 11.79
CA PRO A 247 4.32 3.40 12.99
C PRO A 247 4.78 4.77 13.55
N TRP A 248 5.63 5.46 12.81
CA TRP A 248 6.29 6.71 13.15
C TRP A 248 5.37 7.92 12.93
N ARG A 249 5.22 8.79 13.94
CA ARG A 249 4.48 10.07 13.84
C ARG A 249 5.15 11.11 14.72
N HIS A 250 5.60 12.21 14.11
CA HIS A 250 6.35 13.28 14.77
C HIS A 250 5.78 14.65 14.41
N GLU A 251 5.94 15.60 15.33
CA GLU A 251 5.61 17.00 15.12
C GLU A 251 6.88 17.82 15.23
N PHE A 252 7.19 18.55 14.16
CA PHE A 252 8.44 19.29 14.03
C PHE A 252 8.22 20.79 14.09
N GLU A 253 9.18 21.47 14.70
CA GLU A 253 9.35 22.91 14.66
C GLU A 253 10.34 23.31 13.55
N PRO A 254 10.17 24.50 12.95
CA PRO A 254 11.03 24.94 11.86
C PRO A 254 12.43 25.33 12.38
N GLY A 255 13.46 25.01 11.59
CA GLY A 255 14.85 25.36 11.82
C GLY A 255 15.75 24.19 12.21
N PRO A 256 17.08 24.39 12.22
CA PRO A 256 18.05 23.36 12.53
C PRO A 256 17.98 22.93 13.99
N LEU A 257 18.56 21.76 14.28
CA LEU A 257 18.70 21.26 15.65
C LEU A 257 19.52 22.26 16.50
N PRO A 258 18.99 22.73 17.64
CA PRO A 258 19.74 23.58 18.57
C PRO A 258 21.02 22.90 19.10
N PRO A 259 22.10 23.67 19.39
CA PRO A 259 23.37 23.11 19.88
C PRO A 259 23.25 22.22 21.13
N ALA A 260 22.33 22.55 22.04
CA ALA A 260 22.05 21.75 23.23
C ALA A 260 21.58 20.32 22.89
N TRP A 261 20.81 20.15 21.81
CA TRP A 261 20.35 18.83 21.38
C TRP A 261 21.49 17.91 20.96
N HIS A 262 22.54 18.42 20.30
CA HIS A 262 23.70 17.59 19.96
C HIS A 262 24.34 16.95 21.20
N ARG A 263 24.39 17.69 22.32
CA ARG A 263 24.90 17.18 23.59
C ARG A 263 23.92 16.23 24.28
N LEU A 264 22.62 16.55 24.27
CA LEU A 264 21.59 15.64 24.81
C LEU A 264 21.59 14.28 24.09
N LEU A 265 21.76 14.28 22.76
CA LEU A 265 21.88 13.09 21.93
C LEU A 265 23.18 12.33 22.21
N ALA A 266 24.33 13.03 22.30
CA ALA A 266 25.60 12.42 22.69
C ALA A 266 25.51 11.76 24.07
N GLY A 267 24.85 12.41 25.04
CA GLY A 267 24.57 11.84 26.35
C GLY A 267 23.71 10.58 26.29
N ARG A 268 22.67 10.57 25.44
CA ARG A 268 21.79 9.41 25.21
C ARG A 268 22.55 8.23 24.61
N ASP A 269 23.40 8.49 23.63
CA ASP A 269 24.24 7.48 22.99
C ASP A 269 25.28 6.91 23.96
N ALA A 270 25.85 7.75 24.83
CA ALA A 270 26.74 7.33 25.90
C ALA A 270 26.01 6.45 26.93
N LEU A 271 24.77 6.79 27.32
CA LEU A 271 23.95 5.92 28.17
C LEU A 271 23.72 4.55 27.55
N ALA A 272 23.37 4.50 26.26
CA ALA A 272 23.14 3.25 25.54
C ALA A 272 24.40 2.34 25.49
N LYS A 273 25.59 2.94 25.51
CA LYS A 273 26.89 2.24 25.55
C LYS A 273 27.36 1.90 26.97
N GLY A 274 26.63 2.30 28.01
CA GLY A 274 27.06 2.19 29.41
C GLY A 274 28.22 3.12 29.78
N ALA A 275 28.49 4.16 28.99
CA ALA A 275 29.52 5.17 29.24
C ALA A 275 29.00 6.24 30.22
N TRP A 276 28.69 5.84 31.46
CA TRP A 276 27.99 6.66 32.46
C TRP A 276 28.64 8.01 32.72
N ALA A 277 29.97 8.05 32.86
CA ALA A 277 30.70 9.29 33.12
C ALA A 277 30.69 10.25 31.92
N GLU A 278 30.64 9.73 30.69
CA GLU A 278 30.52 10.53 29.48
C GLU A 278 29.11 11.10 29.35
N ALA A 279 28.10 10.26 29.54
CA ALA A 279 26.70 10.70 29.58
C ALA A 279 26.49 11.81 30.62
N ALA A 280 27.02 11.64 31.83
CA ALA A 280 26.91 12.64 32.89
C ALA A 280 27.56 13.99 32.50
N ARG A 281 28.72 13.97 31.80
CA ARG A 281 29.36 15.22 31.32
C ARG A 281 28.51 15.93 30.28
N GLU A 282 27.99 15.21 29.30
CA GLU A 282 27.19 15.81 28.21
C GLU A 282 25.89 16.41 28.74
N TYR A 283 25.18 15.70 29.63
CA TYR A 283 23.98 16.22 30.26
C TYR A 283 24.25 17.39 31.21
N SER A 284 25.33 17.34 31.99
CA SER A 284 25.71 18.45 32.89
C SER A 284 25.96 19.74 32.12
N ALA A 285 26.53 19.66 30.92
CA ALA A 285 26.79 20.82 30.09
C ALA A 285 25.54 21.48 29.51
N CYS A 286 24.37 20.84 29.62
CA CYS A 286 23.09 21.37 29.16
C CYS A 286 22.23 21.96 30.29
N LEU A 287 22.71 21.94 31.54
CA LEU A 287 21.92 22.37 32.70
C LEU A 287 21.59 23.87 32.69
N ASP A 288 22.52 24.69 32.18
CA ASP A 288 22.36 26.14 32.13
C ASP A 288 21.68 26.63 30.83
N GLU A 289 21.36 25.71 29.90
CA GLU A 289 20.74 26.04 28.62
C GLU A 289 19.21 26.18 28.77
N PRO A 290 18.63 27.38 28.53
CA PRO A 290 17.21 27.62 28.72
C PRO A 290 16.35 26.67 27.87
N GLY A 291 15.36 26.04 28.50
CA GLY A 291 14.42 25.12 27.84
C GLY A 291 14.87 23.66 27.82
N TYR A 292 16.12 23.33 28.19
CA TYR A 292 16.64 21.96 28.16
C TYR A 292 16.87 21.35 29.55
N GLU A 293 16.67 22.13 30.61
CA GLU A 293 16.98 21.74 31.99
C GLU A 293 16.31 20.41 32.40
N VAL A 294 15.04 20.21 32.04
CA VAL A 294 14.30 18.97 32.33
C VAL A 294 14.97 17.74 31.71
N LEU A 295 15.29 17.80 30.42
CA LEU A 295 15.92 16.70 29.68
C LEU A 295 17.35 16.46 30.17
N ALA A 296 18.11 17.54 30.42
CA ALA A 296 19.47 17.49 30.95
C ALA A 296 19.49 16.81 32.32
N ARG A 297 18.64 17.25 33.26
CA ARG A 297 18.58 16.67 34.62
C ARG A 297 18.06 15.24 34.61
N GLY A 298 17.07 14.91 33.78
CA GLY A 298 16.58 13.54 33.62
C GLY A 298 17.65 12.58 33.08
N GLY A 299 18.36 13.01 32.03
CA GLY A 299 19.49 12.26 31.48
C GLY A 299 20.64 12.10 32.48
N LEU A 300 20.97 13.18 33.20
CA LEU A 300 21.99 13.17 34.24
C LEU A 300 21.63 12.22 35.39
N ALA A 301 20.37 12.22 35.85
CA ALA A 301 19.89 11.29 36.86
C ALA A 301 20.09 9.82 36.43
N ARG A 302 19.79 9.50 35.17
CA ARG A 302 20.02 8.15 34.61
C ARG A 302 21.50 7.79 34.54
N ALA A 303 22.35 8.74 34.14
CA ALA A 303 23.79 8.55 34.04
C ALA A 303 24.45 8.34 35.41
N LEU A 304 23.94 9.02 36.43
CA LEU A 304 24.45 8.93 37.80
C LEU A 304 23.90 7.72 38.56
N ALA A 305 22.71 7.22 38.23
CA ALA A 305 22.07 6.11 38.94
C ALA A 305 22.97 4.88 39.24
N PRO A 306 23.85 4.40 38.33
CA PRO A 306 24.74 3.27 38.61
C PRO A 306 26.03 3.65 39.37
N VAL A 307 26.41 4.92 39.44
CA VAL A 307 27.73 5.37 39.96
C VAL A 307 27.65 6.26 41.19
N ASP A 308 26.57 7.03 41.36
CA ASP A 308 26.28 7.90 42.49
C ASP A 308 24.75 8.05 42.66
N ALA A 309 24.20 7.17 43.49
CA ALA A 309 22.76 7.12 43.77
C ALA A 309 22.24 8.40 44.43
N ALA A 310 23.03 9.05 45.30
CA ALA A 310 22.61 10.25 46.01
C ALA A 310 22.52 11.45 45.07
N ALA A 311 23.52 11.62 44.20
CA ALA A 311 23.50 12.67 43.18
C ALA A 311 22.39 12.44 42.14
N ALA A 312 22.10 11.18 41.79
CA ALA A 312 20.96 10.84 40.94
C ALA A 312 19.62 11.24 41.59
N ASP A 313 19.43 10.91 42.87
CA ASP A 313 18.22 11.23 43.63
C ASP A 313 18.04 12.77 43.79
N GLU A 314 19.13 13.53 43.89
CA GLU A 314 19.10 15.00 43.86
C GLU A 314 18.57 15.55 42.52
N GLN A 315 19.05 14.99 41.39
CA GLN A 315 18.55 15.40 40.07
C GLN A 315 17.08 15.04 39.89
N ILE A 316 16.66 13.85 40.35
CA ILE A 316 15.24 13.44 40.36
C ILE A 316 14.39 14.44 41.14
N ALA A 317 14.81 14.80 42.35
CA ALA A 317 14.11 15.79 43.18
C ALA A 317 13.98 17.15 42.49
N HIS A 318 14.98 17.53 41.68
CA HIS A 318 14.92 18.74 40.89
C HIS A 318 13.88 18.63 39.76
N VAL A 319 13.90 17.55 38.97
CA VAL A 319 12.90 17.34 37.91
C VAL A 319 11.49 17.25 38.50
N GLN A 320 11.31 16.69 39.70
CA GLN A 320 10.02 16.67 40.39
C GLN A 320 9.50 18.09 40.69
N ARG A 321 10.37 19.03 41.08
CA ARG A 321 9.99 20.44 41.27
C ARG A 321 9.60 21.10 39.96
N LEU A 322 10.35 20.86 38.88
CA LEU A 322 10.03 21.38 37.55
C LEU A 322 8.68 20.83 37.06
N TYR A 323 8.42 19.53 37.23
CA TYR A 323 7.14 18.90 36.91
C TYR A 323 5.97 19.44 37.74
N ALA A 324 6.20 19.79 39.01
CA ALA A 324 5.17 20.38 39.85
C ALA A 324 4.79 21.80 39.37
N ALA A 325 5.74 22.54 38.80
CA ALA A 325 5.51 23.85 38.21
C ALA A 325 4.85 23.77 36.83
N ASP A 326 5.34 22.88 35.96
CA ASP A 326 4.81 22.64 34.62
C ASP A 326 4.70 21.13 34.32
N PRO A 327 3.49 20.55 34.43
CA PRO A 327 3.27 19.11 34.34
C PRO A 327 3.23 18.55 32.92
N GLY A 328 4.27 18.83 32.13
CA GLY A 328 4.40 18.42 30.74
C GLY A 328 4.93 16.99 30.52
N PRO A 329 4.77 16.45 29.29
CA PRO A 329 5.21 15.10 28.93
C PRO A 329 6.74 14.93 29.01
N GLN A 330 7.52 15.98 28.75
CA GLN A 330 8.98 15.93 28.85
C GLN A 330 9.45 15.67 30.29
N ALA A 331 8.87 16.38 31.26
CA ALA A 331 9.20 16.21 32.67
C ALA A 331 8.71 14.86 33.21
N ALA A 332 7.54 14.40 32.77
CA ALA A 332 7.05 13.07 33.09
C ALA A 332 7.98 11.97 32.56
N THR A 333 8.43 12.09 31.31
CA THR A 333 9.37 11.15 30.65
C THR A 333 10.72 11.12 31.37
N ALA A 334 11.27 12.29 31.69
CA ALA A 334 12.53 12.42 32.42
C ALA A 334 12.47 11.71 33.78
N LEU A 335 11.39 11.92 34.54
CA LEU A 335 11.20 11.28 35.85
C LEU A 335 11.06 9.77 35.74
N VAL A 336 10.22 9.29 34.83
CA VAL A 336 9.98 7.85 34.63
C VAL A 336 11.27 7.14 34.21
N GLY A 337 12.04 7.72 33.28
CA GLY A 337 13.34 7.17 32.87
C GLY A 337 14.36 7.14 34.02
N ALA A 338 14.39 8.17 34.86
CA ALA A 338 15.28 8.23 36.01
C ALA A 338 14.92 7.21 37.10
N TRP A 339 13.63 7.07 37.44
CA TRP A 339 13.18 6.06 38.40
C TRP A 339 13.39 4.63 37.90
N LEU A 340 13.22 4.40 36.60
CA LEU A 340 13.52 3.11 36.00
C LEU A 340 15.01 2.77 36.18
N ALA A 341 15.92 3.71 35.88
CA ALA A 341 17.36 3.53 36.09
C ALA A 341 17.73 3.31 37.58
N ARG A 342 16.95 3.86 38.51
CA ARG A 342 17.09 3.65 39.96
C ARG A 342 16.43 2.37 40.47
N GLY A 343 15.72 1.62 39.63
CA GLY A 343 14.94 0.45 40.04
C GLY A 343 13.73 0.78 40.94
N GLN A 344 13.28 2.04 40.94
CA GLN A 344 12.18 2.54 41.78
C GLN A 344 10.80 2.29 41.12
N HIS A 345 10.54 1.04 40.76
CA HIS A 345 9.38 0.62 39.95
C HIS A 345 8.02 1.03 40.54
N GLU A 346 7.86 0.92 41.86
CA GLU A 346 6.59 1.25 42.51
C GLU A 346 6.33 2.78 42.54
N THR A 347 7.38 3.57 42.68
CA THR A 347 7.29 5.03 42.60
C THR A 347 6.93 5.46 41.19
N LEU A 348 7.58 4.87 40.18
CA LEU A 348 7.31 5.08 38.77
C LEU A 348 5.84 4.79 38.43
N VAL A 349 5.32 3.61 38.79
CA VAL A 349 3.93 3.23 38.50
C VAL A 349 2.95 4.19 39.17
N THR A 350 3.17 4.50 40.45
CA THR A 350 2.30 5.41 41.19
C THR A 350 2.27 6.80 40.57
N PHE A 351 3.43 7.34 40.19
CA PHE A 351 3.52 8.62 39.50
C PHE A 351 2.82 8.58 38.14
N ALA A 352 3.09 7.55 37.33
CA ALA A 352 2.55 7.45 35.98
C ALA A 352 1.02 7.33 35.98
N CYS A 353 0.43 6.57 36.91
CA CYS A 353 -1.02 6.54 37.10
C CYS A 353 -1.57 7.94 37.41
N ALA A 354 -0.94 8.66 38.35
CA ALA A 354 -1.37 10.02 38.70
C ALA A 354 -1.20 11.01 37.53
N HIS A 355 -0.13 10.88 36.73
CA HIS A 355 0.08 11.70 35.54
C HIS A 355 -0.99 11.45 34.48
N LEU A 356 -1.27 10.18 34.17
CA LEU A 356 -2.30 9.76 33.21
C LEU A 356 -3.69 10.26 33.63
N GLU A 357 -4.05 10.08 34.91
CA GLU A 357 -5.33 10.53 35.43
C GLU A 357 -5.47 12.06 35.44
N ARG A 358 -4.36 12.80 35.60
CA ARG A 358 -4.37 14.27 35.61
C ARG A 358 -4.38 14.89 34.22
N THR A 359 -3.59 14.35 33.29
CA THR A 359 -3.30 15.00 32.00
C THR A 359 -3.96 14.32 30.81
N GLY A 360 -4.37 13.05 30.96
CA GLY A 360 -4.83 12.24 29.83
C GLY A 360 -3.70 11.80 28.88
N SER A 361 -2.46 12.25 29.09
CA SER A 361 -1.34 12.03 28.18
C SER A 361 -0.44 10.87 28.67
N GLY A 362 -0.20 9.91 27.78
CA GLY A 362 0.73 8.80 28.01
C GLY A 362 2.10 9.00 27.36
N ARG A 363 2.32 10.14 26.72
CA ARG A 363 3.49 10.39 25.88
C ARG A 363 4.77 10.24 26.70
N GLY A 364 5.66 9.39 26.21
CA GLY A 364 6.99 9.12 26.79
C GLY A 364 7.02 8.37 28.13
N ILE A 365 5.91 8.21 28.85
CA ILE A 365 5.85 7.38 30.06
C ILE A 365 5.47 5.92 29.77
N LEU A 366 4.71 5.67 28.71
CA LEU A 366 4.24 4.31 28.38
C LEU A 366 5.36 3.38 27.90
N GLY A 367 6.42 3.94 27.29
CA GLY A 367 7.58 3.17 26.85
C GLY A 367 8.29 2.46 28.00
N ALA A 368 8.37 3.09 29.17
CA ALA A 368 9.08 2.54 30.33
C ALA A 368 8.48 1.25 30.87
N PHE A 369 7.17 1.04 30.70
CA PHE A 369 6.52 -0.20 31.15
C PHE A 369 6.94 -1.42 30.33
N ARG A 370 7.39 -1.23 29.08
CA ARG A 370 7.94 -2.31 28.27
C ARG A 370 9.29 -2.78 28.80
N GLU A 371 10.08 -1.87 29.36
CA GLU A 371 11.41 -2.17 29.92
C GLU A 371 11.33 -2.75 31.33
N MET A 372 10.38 -2.27 32.15
CA MET A 372 10.26 -2.65 33.56
C MET A 372 9.59 -4.01 33.81
N LEU A 373 8.73 -4.48 32.88
CA LEU A 373 7.86 -5.66 33.04
C LEU A 373 7.00 -5.61 34.33
N PRO A 374 5.90 -4.83 34.35
CA PRO A 374 5.09 -4.64 35.56
C PRO A 374 4.47 -5.94 36.10
N THR A 375 4.36 -6.02 37.43
CA THR A 375 3.61 -7.10 38.11
C THR A 375 2.12 -7.06 37.76
N PRO A 376 1.35 -8.16 37.93
CA PRO A 376 -0.09 -8.17 37.66
C PRO A 376 -0.87 -7.06 38.40
N ALA A 377 -0.49 -6.75 39.64
CA ALA A 377 -1.10 -5.68 40.41
C ALA A 377 -0.81 -4.28 39.82
N GLN A 378 0.42 -4.06 39.35
CA GLN A 378 0.81 -2.81 38.69
C GLN A 378 0.12 -2.68 37.31
N THR A 379 0.05 -3.76 36.53
CA THR A 379 -0.67 -3.82 35.26
C THR A 379 -2.15 -3.46 35.43
N ALA A 380 -2.82 -3.98 36.46
CA ALA A 380 -4.21 -3.65 36.75
C ALA A 380 -4.40 -2.16 37.05
N ARG A 381 -3.54 -1.58 37.91
CA ARG A 381 -3.57 -0.14 38.25
C ARG A 381 -3.31 0.74 37.03
N LEU A 382 -2.34 0.38 36.20
CA LEU A 382 -2.03 1.11 34.96
C LEU A 382 -3.20 1.05 33.97
N ALA A 383 -3.81 -0.12 33.78
CA ALA A 383 -4.98 -0.28 32.92
C ALA A 383 -6.18 0.53 33.43
N GLU A 384 -6.36 0.66 34.75
CA GLU A 384 -7.39 1.54 35.32
C GLU A 384 -7.09 3.02 35.04
N ALA A 385 -5.86 3.47 35.29
CA ALA A 385 -5.44 4.85 35.04
C ALA A 385 -5.59 5.24 33.55
N LEU A 386 -5.21 4.36 32.63
CA LEU A 386 -5.39 4.56 31.19
C LEU A 386 -6.87 4.69 30.78
N ARG A 387 -7.77 3.91 31.38
CA ARG A 387 -9.22 4.06 31.12
C ARG A 387 -9.77 5.38 31.64
N LYS A 388 -9.24 5.88 32.75
CA LYS A 388 -9.58 7.21 33.29
C LYS A 388 -9.00 8.33 32.41
N ALA A 389 -7.78 8.17 31.90
CA ALA A 389 -7.11 9.12 31.00
C ALA A 389 -7.96 9.46 29.76
N LEU A 390 -8.67 8.48 29.20
CA LEU A 390 -9.60 8.68 28.07
C LEU A 390 -10.80 9.60 28.38
N ARG A 391 -11.04 9.93 29.66
CA ARG A 391 -12.20 10.68 30.16
C ARG A 391 -11.82 11.98 30.87
N VAL A 392 -10.54 12.36 30.84
CA VAL A 392 -10.05 13.62 31.41
C VAL A 392 -10.69 14.81 30.67
N ASP A 393 -10.87 15.93 31.38
CA ASP A 393 -11.39 17.18 30.84
C ASP A 393 -10.33 18.30 31.01
N PRO A 394 -9.89 18.97 29.93
CA PRO A 394 -10.28 18.78 28.53
C PRO A 394 -9.89 17.40 27.99
N PRO A 395 -10.65 16.86 27.02
CA PRO A 395 -10.35 15.55 26.45
C PRO A 395 -8.98 15.56 25.75
N PRO A 396 -8.19 14.48 25.90
CA PRO A 396 -6.93 14.36 25.20
C PRO A 396 -7.12 14.42 23.68
N SER A 397 -6.07 14.83 22.99
CA SER A 397 -6.04 14.88 21.53
C SER A 397 -6.34 13.51 20.92
N THR A 398 -6.75 13.49 19.65
CA THR A 398 -7.00 12.24 18.91
C THR A 398 -5.80 11.28 18.97
N LEU A 399 -4.58 11.83 18.94
CA LEU A 399 -3.34 11.07 18.98
C LEU A 399 -3.06 10.48 20.36
N GLU A 400 -3.17 11.29 21.42
CA GLU A 400 -2.98 10.81 22.79
C GLU A 400 -3.99 9.73 23.16
N ARG A 401 -5.25 9.88 22.69
CA ARG A 401 -6.25 8.82 22.83
C ARG A 401 -5.85 7.54 22.11
N ALA A 402 -5.29 7.63 20.91
CA ALA A 402 -4.82 6.46 20.17
C ALA A 402 -3.65 5.77 20.90
N GLU A 403 -2.70 6.54 21.46
CA GLU A 403 -1.61 6.00 22.28
C GLU A 403 -2.11 5.29 23.54
N VAL A 404 -3.07 5.89 24.26
CA VAL A 404 -3.69 5.29 25.44
C VAL A 404 -4.39 3.98 25.09
N TRP A 405 -5.10 3.92 23.97
CA TRP A 405 -5.69 2.67 23.46
C TRP A 405 -4.62 1.62 23.13
N ARG A 406 -3.53 1.97 22.45
CA ARG A 406 -2.43 1.02 22.18
C ARG A 406 -1.83 0.46 23.46
N ALA A 407 -1.62 1.30 24.48
CA ALA A 407 -1.11 0.85 25.77
C ALA A 407 -2.09 -0.09 26.48
N LEU A 408 -3.40 0.20 26.48
CA LEU A 408 -4.41 -0.72 26.99
C LEU A 408 -4.37 -2.07 26.27
N GLY A 409 -4.18 -2.06 24.96
CA GLY A 409 -4.03 -3.28 24.16
C GLY A 409 -2.78 -4.07 24.54
N ALA A 410 -1.64 -3.40 24.71
CA ALA A 410 -0.39 -4.04 25.12
C ALA A 410 -0.45 -4.66 26.53
N LEU A 411 -1.18 -4.02 27.46
CA LEU A 411 -1.42 -4.56 28.80
C LEU A 411 -2.45 -5.72 28.82
N SER A 412 -3.16 -5.95 27.72
CA SER A 412 -4.16 -7.01 27.58
C SER A 412 -3.59 -8.26 26.89
N ALA A 413 -2.30 -8.55 27.05
CA ALA A 413 -1.61 -9.64 26.34
C ALA A 413 -2.24 -11.03 26.57
N ASP A 414 -2.85 -11.25 27.75
CA ASP A 414 -3.53 -12.50 28.08
C ASP A 414 -4.93 -12.64 27.44
N ASP A 415 -5.49 -11.55 26.91
CA ASP A 415 -6.77 -11.50 26.20
C ASP A 415 -6.60 -10.88 24.80
N PRO A 416 -6.33 -11.71 23.77
CA PRO A 416 -6.12 -11.24 22.42
C PRO A 416 -7.31 -10.49 21.81
N VAL A 417 -8.54 -10.79 22.25
CA VAL A 417 -9.75 -10.11 21.74
C VAL A 417 -9.81 -8.71 22.31
N GLN A 418 -9.54 -8.54 23.61
CA GLN A 418 -9.43 -7.23 24.23
C GLN A 418 -8.25 -6.43 23.68
N ALA A 419 -7.11 -7.08 23.40
CA ALA A 419 -5.99 -6.44 22.72
C ALA A 419 -6.40 -5.93 21.33
N ALA A 420 -7.05 -6.76 20.51
CA ALA A 420 -7.55 -6.38 19.19
C ALA A 420 -8.58 -5.24 19.25
N ARG A 421 -9.50 -5.27 20.24
CA ARG A 421 -10.46 -4.18 20.50
C ARG A 421 -9.75 -2.84 20.70
N CYS A 422 -8.71 -2.83 21.54
CA CYS A 422 -7.97 -1.62 21.83
C CYS A 422 -7.18 -1.13 20.61
N MET A 423 -6.54 -2.04 19.86
CA MET A 423 -5.81 -1.69 18.64
C MET A 423 -6.72 -1.15 17.54
N LEU A 424 -7.92 -1.71 17.41
CA LEU A 424 -8.95 -1.25 16.46
C LEU A 424 -9.51 0.13 16.86
N ALA A 425 -9.71 0.37 18.15
CA ALA A 425 -10.11 1.69 18.67
C ALA A 425 -9.02 2.76 18.43
N ALA A 426 -7.74 2.40 18.58
CA ALA A 426 -6.62 3.28 18.23
C ALA A 426 -6.57 3.57 16.72
N ALA A 427 -6.66 2.52 15.88
CA ALA A 427 -6.59 2.66 14.43
C ALA A 427 -7.76 3.49 13.86
N ASN A 428 -8.95 3.44 14.47
CA ASN A 428 -10.06 4.31 14.06
C ASN A 428 -9.76 5.80 14.28
N LEU A 429 -8.91 6.14 15.26
CA LEU A 429 -8.59 7.52 15.59
C LEU A 429 -7.51 8.11 14.66
N ASP A 430 -6.50 7.32 14.30
CA ASP A 430 -5.32 7.82 13.59
C ASP A 430 -5.01 7.13 12.25
N GLY A 431 -5.81 6.13 11.88
CA GLY A 431 -5.67 5.37 10.63
C GLY A 431 -4.56 4.31 10.65
N VAL A 432 -3.85 4.11 11.77
CA VAL A 432 -2.65 3.27 11.82
C VAL A 432 -3.01 1.86 12.30
N ALA A 433 -3.02 0.90 11.37
CA ALA A 433 -3.52 -0.46 11.57
C ALA A 433 -2.45 -1.50 11.96
N ALA A 434 -1.15 -1.17 11.93
CA ALA A 434 -0.07 -2.14 12.22
C ALA A 434 -0.23 -2.84 13.58
N GLY A 435 -0.69 -2.12 14.60
CA GLY A 435 -0.96 -2.70 15.92
C GLY A 435 -2.05 -3.77 15.90
N LEU A 436 -3.11 -3.55 15.10
CA LEU A 436 -4.19 -4.52 14.92
C LEU A 436 -3.71 -5.72 14.11
N ALA A 437 -2.95 -5.49 13.03
CA ALA A 437 -2.35 -6.57 12.23
C ALA A 437 -1.47 -7.47 13.10
N LYS A 438 -0.64 -6.87 13.97
CA LYS A 438 0.21 -7.64 14.89
C LYS A 438 -0.61 -8.41 15.92
N ALA A 439 -1.68 -7.81 16.48
CA ALA A 439 -2.58 -8.48 17.40
C ALA A 439 -3.26 -9.72 16.76
N VAL A 440 -3.66 -9.61 15.49
CA VAL A 440 -4.20 -10.73 14.70
C VAL A 440 -3.16 -11.84 14.55
N GLU A 441 -1.95 -11.49 14.09
CA GLU A 441 -0.84 -12.43 13.86
C GLU A 441 -0.52 -13.24 15.12
N ILE A 442 -0.32 -12.59 16.27
CA ILE A 442 0.09 -13.25 17.52
C ILE A 442 -1.05 -13.99 18.22
N SER A 443 -2.30 -13.76 17.83
CA SER A 443 -3.46 -14.37 18.48
C SER A 443 -3.54 -15.89 18.29
N GLY A 444 -2.84 -16.44 17.30
CA GLY A 444 -2.92 -17.85 16.91
C GLY A 444 -4.29 -18.23 16.35
N GLY A 445 -4.95 -17.31 15.64
CA GLY A 445 -6.28 -17.51 15.04
C GLY A 445 -7.46 -17.21 15.96
N ARG A 446 -7.23 -16.77 17.20
CA ARG A 446 -8.29 -16.34 18.13
C ARG A 446 -8.94 -15.02 17.73
N VAL A 447 -8.22 -14.15 17.02
CA VAL A 447 -8.75 -12.91 16.45
C VAL A 447 -8.96 -13.14 14.95
N THR A 448 -10.20 -13.44 14.57
CA THR A 448 -10.61 -13.63 13.17
C THR A 448 -11.27 -12.39 12.60
N ARG A 449 -11.45 -12.32 11.28
CA ARG A 449 -12.21 -11.25 10.62
C ARG A 449 -13.59 -11.03 11.27
N ALA A 450 -14.33 -12.12 11.52
CA ALA A 450 -15.64 -12.05 12.17
C ALA A 450 -15.57 -11.51 13.61
N VAL A 451 -14.48 -11.75 14.34
CA VAL A 451 -14.26 -11.13 15.66
C VAL A 451 -14.05 -9.63 15.49
N CYS A 452 -13.20 -9.21 14.55
CA CYS A 452 -12.97 -7.80 14.27
C CYS A 452 -14.25 -7.08 13.83
N GLU A 453 -15.06 -7.67 12.94
CA GLU A 453 -16.34 -7.09 12.49
C GLU A 453 -17.33 -6.90 13.64
N ARG A 454 -17.44 -7.86 14.58
CA ARG A 454 -18.24 -7.67 15.81
C ARG A 454 -17.71 -6.52 16.67
N LEU A 455 -16.39 -6.42 16.82
CA LEU A 455 -15.78 -5.32 17.56
C LEU A 455 -16.03 -3.97 16.88
N VAL A 456 -16.08 -3.92 15.54
CA VAL A 456 -16.49 -2.72 14.81
C VAL A 456 -17.92 -2.31 15.19
N ASP A 457 -18.86 -3.25 15.19
CA ASP A 457 -20.26 -2.97 15.54
C ASP A 457 -20.41 -2.47 16.99
N GLU A 458 -19.54 -2.91 17.91
CA GLU A 458 -19.52 -2.46 19.31
C GLU A 458 -18.85 -1.09 19.52
N LEU A 459 -17.87 -0.73 18.70
CA LEU A 459 -17.02 0.46 18.90
C LEU A 459 -17.45 1.66 18.06
N ALA A 460 -18.04 1.44 16.89
CA ALA A 460 -18.40 2.51 15.96
C ALA A 460 -19.49 3.41 16.56
N LYS A 461 -19.28 4.74 16.52
CA LYS A 461 -20.26 5.72 17.00
C LYS A 461 -21.23 6.19 15.92
N GLY A 462 -21.09 5.67 14.70
CA GLY A 462 -21.92 6.02 13.54
C GLY A 462 -21.51 5.29 12.27
N PRO A 463 -22.23 5.50 11.15
CA PRO A 463 -22.00 4.79 9.89
C PRO A 463 -20.62 5.09 9.28
N ASP A 464 -20.12 6.31 9.42
CA ASP A 464 -18.80 6.70 8.88
C ASP A 464 -17.64 6.08 9.67
N ASP A 465 -17.75 6.01 11.00
CA ASP A 465 -16.81 5.28 11.86
C ASP A 465 -16.80 3.80 11.48
N ARG A 466 -18.00 3.21 11.33
CA ARG A 466 -18.16 1.82 10.95
C ARG A 466 -17.49 1.51 9.61
N ALA A 467 -17.72 2.34 8.60
CA ALA A 467 -17.12 2.17 7.27
C ALA A 467 -15.58 2.26 7.32
N ARG A 468 -15.03 3.25 8.02
CA ARG A 468 -13.58 3.38 8.22
C ARG A 468 -12.98 2.14 8.88
N MET A 469 -13.58 1.71 9.99
CA MET A 469 -13.09 0.56 10.76
C MET A 469 -13.18 -0.75 9.96
N LEU A 470 -14.24 -0.95 9.17
CA LEU A 470 -14.32 -2.09 8.25
C LEU A 470 -13.24 -2.05 7.17
N GLY A 471 -12.92 -0.88 6.62
CA GLY A 471 -11.81 -0.72 5.68
C GLY A 471 -10.46 -1.11 6.30
N LEU A 472 -10.22 -0.74 7.56
CA LEU A 472 -9.01 -1.14 8.29
C LEU A 472 -8.96 -2.66 8.52
N VAL A 473 -10.10 -3.30 8.77
CA VAL A 473 -10.19 -4.75 8.91
C VAL A 473 -9.94 -5.44 7.55
N GLY A 474 -10.51 -4.93 6.47
CA GLY A 474 -10.30 -5.42 5.10
C GLY A 474 -8.82 -5.43 4.71
N ALA A 475 -8.12 -4.33 4.96
CA ALA A 475 -6.69 -4.21 4.68
C ALA A 475 -5.80 -5.25 5.41
N ILE A 476 -6.24 -5.78 6.56
CA ILE A 476 -5.47 -6.75 7.37
C ILE A 476 -5.73 -8.19 6.96
N PHE A 477 -6.99 -8.56 6.76
CA PHE A 477 -7.36 -9.94 6.46
C PHE A 477 -7.29 -10.25 4.96
N GLY A 478 -6.86 -9.27 4.15
CA GLY A 478 -7.10 -9.26 2.73
C GLY A 478 -8.56 -8.91 2.48
N ASP A 479 -8.76 -8.02 1.52
CA ASP A 479 -10.11 -7.77 1.10
C ASP A 479 -10.69 -9.03 0.49
N ASP A 480 -11.84 -9.44 1.03
CA ASP A 480 -12.77 -10.31 0.33
C ASP A 480 -13.70 -9.34 -0.44
N ASP A 481 -13.07 -8.55 -1.31
CA ASP A 481 -13.34 -7.12 -1.50
C ASP A 481 -14.78 -6.77 -1.89
N GLY A 482 -15.54 -6.29 -0.92
CA GLY A 482 -16.86 -5.69 -1.15
C GLY A 482 -16.80 -4.28 -1.72
N GLY A 483 -15.61 -3.65 -1.80
CA GLY A 483 -15.43 -2.30 -2.35
C GLY A 483 -14.99 -2.31 -3.82
N ASP A 484 -13.78 -2.80 -4.10
CA ASP A 484 -13.25 -2.87 -5.47
C ASP A 484 -13.85 -4.03 -6.27
N GLY A 485 -14.25 -5.11 -5.59
CA GLY A 485 -14.96 -6.23 -6.20
C GLY A 485 -16.36 -5.84 -6.69
N GLU A 486 -17.08 -4.93 -6.02
CA GLU A 486 -18.38 -4.45 -6.50
C GLU A 486 -18.23 -3.49 -7.69
N GLU A 487 -17.27 -2.56 -7.69
CA GLU A 487 -17.00 -1.68 -8.84
C GLU A 487 -16.48 -2.49 -10.05
N THR A 488 -15.56 -3.43 -9.83
CA THR A 488 -15.04 -4.35 -10.87
C THR A 488 -16.15 -5.25 -11.39
N THR A 489 -16.95 -5.87 -10.51
CA THR A 489 -18.12 -6.69 -10.89
C THR A 489 -19.13 -5.86 -11.68
N THR A 490 -19.38 -4.60 -11.27
CA THR A 490 -20.32 -3.70 -11.94
C THR A 490 -19.81 -3.27 -13.32
N SER A 491 -18.53 -2.93 -13.44
CA SER A 491 -17.88 -2.59 -14.71
C SER A 491 -17.88 -3.78 -15.67
N LEU A 492 -17.45 -4.95 -15.18
CA LEU A 492 -17.44 -6.20 -15.95
C LEU A 492 -18.86 -6.58 -16.40
N LEU A 493 -19.84 -6.53 -15.50
CA LEU A 493 -21.25 -6.79 -15.84
C LEU A 493 -21.74 -5.84 -16.93
N ARG A 494 -21.38 -4.55 -16.87
CA ARG A 494 -21.75 -3.56 -17.91
C ARG A 494 -21.13 -3.93 -19.26
N HIS A 495 -19.86 -4.32 -19.31
CA HIS A 495 -19.20 -4.74 -20.55
C HIS A 495 -19.76 -6.04 -21.10
N LEU A 496 -19.99 -7.04 -20.25
CA LEU A 496 -20.59 -8.33 -20.66
C LEU A 496 -21.97 -8.11 -21.29
N ARG A 497 -22.82 -7.26 -20.71
CA ARG A 497 -24.12 -6.92 -21.30
C ARG A 497 -23.99 -6.31 -22.69
N ARG A 498 -23.01 -5.42 -22.90
CA ARG A 498 -22.75 -4.77 -24.20
C ARG A 498 -22.16 -5.75 -25.22
N ILE A 499 -21.27 -6.65 -24.80
CA ILE A 499 -20.75 -7.72 -25.64
C ILE A 499 -21.90 -8.62 -26.12
N VAL A 500 -22.77 -9.06 -25.21
CA VAL A 500 -23.93 -9.89 -25.53
C VAL A 500 -24.88 -9.18 -26.49
N ALA A 501 -25.18 -7.89 -26.25
CA ALA A 501 -26.01 -7.09 -27.14
C ALA A 501 -25.39 -7.00 -28.54
N LEU A 502 -24.10 -6.68 -28.65
CA LEU A 502 -23.41 -6.52 -29.92
C LEU A 502 -23.36 -7.82 -30.73
N CYS A 503 -23.14 -8.98 -30.07
CA CYS A 503 -23.25 -10.29 -30.73
C CYS A 503 -24.64 -10.50 -31.34
N ARG A 504 -25.69 -10.26 -30.56
CA ARG A 504 -27.08 -10.45 -30.99
C ARG A 504 -27.46 -9.51 -32.13
N GLU A 505 -27.01 -8.26 -32.10
CA GLU A 505 -27.20 -7.29 -33.18
C GLU A 505 -26.59 -7.77 -34.51
N HIS A 506 -25.51 -8.56 -34.46
CA HIS A 506 -24.87 -9.15 -35.63
C HIS A 506 -25.36 -10.56 -35.95
N GLY A 507 -26.43 -11.03 -35.30
CA GLY A 507 -27.01 -12.36 -35.51
C GLY A 507 -26.18 -13.52 -34.95
N ALA A 508 -25.21 -13.24 -34.09
CA ALA A 508 -24.36 -14.25 -33.45
C ALA A 508 -24.89 -14.58 -32.04
N GLU A 509 -24.82 -15.85 -31.66
CA GLU A 509 -25.21 -16.30 -30.31
C GLU A 509 -24.01 -16.25 -29.35
N PRO A 510 -24.01 -15.37 -28.32
CA PRO A 510 -22.95 -15.32 -27.34
C PRO A 510 -23.06 -16.46 -26.31
N VAL A 511 -21.91 -16.97 -25.87
CA VAL A 511 -21.78 -17.94 -24.79
C VAL A 511 -20.68 -17.46 -23.84
N LEU A 512 -20.97 -17.35 -22.55
CA LEU A 512 -20.03 -16.86 -21.55
C LEU A 512 -19.32 -18.02 -20.84
N LEU A 513 -18.00 -17.92 -20.69
CA LEU A 513 -17.17 -18.92 -20.05
C LEU A 513 -16.60 -18.35 -18.76
N ASP A 514 -16.63 -19.13 -17.68
CA ASP A 514 -15.84 -18.85 -16.50
C ASP A 514 -14.39 -19.36 -16.68
N TYR A 515 -13.56 -19.20 -15.65
CA TYR A 515 -12.14 -19.50 -15.72
C TYR A 515 -11.80 -20.90 -15.19
N PRO A 516 -10.66 -21.48 -15.62
CA PRO A 516 -10.08 -22.67 -15.01
C PRO A 516 -9.83 -22.57 -13.50
N ARG A 517 -9.74 -21.35 -12.94
CA ARG A 517 -9.61 -21.09 -11.50
C ARG A 517 -10.66 -20.12 -11.03
N GLU A 518 -10.97 -20.18 -9.74
CA GLU A 518 -12.00 -19.34 -9.16
C GLU A 518 -11.59 -17.86 -9.19
N VAL A 519 -12.48 -17.04 -9.76
CA VAL A 519 -12.39 -15.58 -9.78
C VAL A 519 -13.79 -15.07 -9.46
N GLN A 520 -14.00 -14.69 -8.21
CA GLN A 520 -15.33 -14.50 -7.64
C GLN A 520 -16.10 -13.36 -8.30
N GLU A 521 -15.41 -12.29 -8.69
CA GLU A 521 -15.96 -11.12 -9.38
C GLU A 521 -16.47 -11.51 -10.78
N VAL A 522 -15.69 -12.31 -11.51
CA VAL A 522 -16.08 -12.81 -12.83
C VAL A 522 -17.28 -13.73 -12.72
N ARG A 523 -17.24 -14.68 -11.79
CA ARG A 523 -18.35 -15.61 -11.54
C ARG A 523 -19.64 -14.86 -11.22
N THR A 524 -19.55 -13.84 -10.36
CA THR A 524 -20.71 -13.01 -9.97
C THR A 524 -21.26 -12.21 -11.14
N ALA A 525 -20.40 -11.52 -11.90
CA ALA A 525 -20.80 -10.73 -13.06
C ALA A 525 -21.40 -11.61 -14.17
N LEU A 526 -20.79 -12.77 -14.45
CA LEU A 526 -21.25 -13.72 -15.45
C LEU A 526 -22.61 -14.30 -15.07
N ALA A 527 -22.78 -14.75 -13.82
CA ALA A 527 -24.05 -15.30 -13.36
C ALA A 527 -25.19 -14.27 -13.43
N ARG A 528 -24.92 -13.01 -13.06
CA ARG A 528 -25.88 -11.90 -13.21
C ARG A 528 -26.22 -11.64 -14.67
N CYS A 529 -25.22 -11.51 -15.55
CA CYS A 529 -25.43 -11.28 -16.98
C CYS A 529 -26.24 -12.41 -17.64
N ALA A 530 -25.88 -13.67 -17.33
CA ALA A 530 -26.57 -14.87 -17.80
C ALA A 530 -28.04 -14.88 -17.40
N LYS A 531 -28.32 -14.61 -16.13
CA LYS A 531 -29.68 -14.51 -15.60
C LYS A 531 -30.48 -13.38 -16.26
N ASP A 532 -29.90 -12.18 -16.35
CA ASP A 532 -30.59 -10.99 -16.82
C ASP A 532 -30.91 -11.03 -18.32
N LEU A 533 -29.99 -11.58 -19.13
CA LEU A 533 -30.09 -11.57 -20.59
C LEU A 533 -30.47 -12.92 -21.18
N GLY A 534 -30.58 -13.98 -20.38
CA GLY A 534 -30.82 -15.34 -20.86
C GLY A 534 -29.74 -15.83 -21.81
N VAL A 535 -28.46 -15.54 -21.50
CA VAL A 535 -27.32 -15.97 -22.33
C VAL A 535 -26.75 -17.29 -21.81
N GLY A 536 -26.33 -18.17 -22.73
CA GLY A 536 -25.72 -19.46 -22.39
C GLY A 536 -24.40 -19.31 -21.65
N THR A 537 -24.10 -20.26 -20.77
CA THR A 537 -22.84 -20.29 -20.01
C THR A 537 -22.19 -21.66 -20.07
N VAL A 538 -20.86 -21.69 -20.05
CA VAL A 538 -20.07 -22.92 -19.92
C VAL A 538 -19.23 -22.84 -18.64
N ALA A 539 -19.48 -23.77 -17.73
CA ALA A 539 -18.82 -23.83 -16.42
C ALA A 539 -17.49 -24.61 -16.52
N ILE A 540 -16.48 -23.96 -17.07
CA ILE A 540 -15.09 -24.44 -17.10
C ILE A 540 -14.59 -24.72 -15.68
N ARG A 541 -14.88 -23.85 -14.71
CA ARG A 541 -14.41 -24.06 -13.34
C ARG A 541 -14.88 -25.38 -12.76
N ALA A 542 -16.16 -25.72 -12.96
CA ALA A 542 -16.72 -26.97 -12.48
C ALA A 542 -16.07 -28.21 -13.12
N ALA A 543 -15.63 -28.11 -14.39
CA ALA A 543 -14.88 -29.19 -15.04
C ALA A 543 -13.47 -29.36 -14.45
N PHE A 544 -12.79 -28.25 -14.13
CA PHE A 544 -11.50 -28.27 -13.46
C PHE A 544 -11.60 -28.79 -12.03
N GLU A 545 -12.62 -28.38 -11.27
CA GLU A 545 -12.88 -28.89 -9.91
C GLU A 545 -13.05 -30.40 -9.90
N ARG A 546 -13.84 -30.97 -10.82
CA ARG A 546 -13.97 -32.43 -10.92
C ARG A 546 -12.63 -33.11 -11.17
N ALA A 547 -11.83 -32.56 -12.09
CA ALA A 547 -10.51 -33.11 -12.39
C ALA A 547 -9.52 -32.99 -11.21
N GLU A 548 -9.61 -31.91 -10.42
CA GLU A 548 -8.83 -31.72 -9.19
C GLU A 548 -9.21 -32.76 -8.12
N HIS A 549 -10.51 -33.02 -7.93
CA HIS A 549 -11.01 -34.05 -7.00
C HIS A 549 -10.59 -35.47 -7.42
N GLU A 550 -10.38 -35.71 -8.71
CA GLU A 550 -9.85 -36.97 -9.27
C GLU A 550 -8.31 -37.09 -9.13
N GLY A 551 -7.64 -36.13 -8.48
CA GLY A 551 -6.19 -36.15 -8.25
C GLY A 551 -5.34 -35.69 -9.44
N ARG A 552 -5.94 -35.04 -10.45
CA ARG A 552 -5.23 -34.55 -11.65
C ARG A 552 -4.86 -33.06 -11.57
N ALA A 553 -4.88 -32.46 -10.38
CA ALA A 553 -4.73 -31.01 -10.19
C ALA A 553 -3.38 -30.45 -10.70
N GLU A 554 -2.28 -31.16 -10.40
CA GLU A 554 -0.91 -30.71 -10.73
C GLU A 554 -0.61 -30.74 -12.25
N ASP A 555 -1.37 -31.53 -13.01
CA ASP A 555 -1.18 -31.71 -14.45
C ASP A 555 -1.90 -30.66 -15.30
N LEU A 556 -2.82 -29.86 -14.73
CA LEU A 556 -3.74 -29.00 -15.50
C LEU A 556 -3.35 -27.52 -15.50
N ILE A 557 -2.60 -27.08 -14.50
CA ILE A 557 -2.15 -25.70 -14.35
C ILE A 557 -0.63 -25.70 -14.18
N LEU A 558 0.04 -24.78 -14.88
CA LEU A 558 1.50 -24.67 -14.81
C LEU A 558 1.97 -24.36 -13.37
N PRO A 559 2.99 -25.07 -12.83
CA PRO A 559 3.47 -24.86 -11.46
C PRO A 559 3.87 -23.39 -11.20
N GLY A 560 3.31 -22.79 -10.14
CA GLY A 560 3.59 -21.40 -9.76
C GLY A 560 3.11 -20.35 -10.77
N LYS A 561 2.27 -20.73 -11.75
CA LYS A 561 1.73 -19.84 -12.78
C LYS A 561 0.20 -19.81 -12.75
N ILE A 562 -0.39 -18.97 -13.59
CA ILE A 562 -1.83 -18.81 -13.69
C ILE A 562 -2.49 -19.57 -14.85
N HIS A 563 -1.69 -20.00 -15.81
CA HIS A 563 -2.18 -20.54 -17.08
C HIS A 563 -2.17 -22.08 -17.10
N CYS A 564 -3.01 -22.64 -17.97
CA CYS A 564 -3.14 -24.07 -18.16
C CYS A 564 -1.88 -24.67 -18.80
N THR A 565 -1.64 -25.95 -18.47
CA THR A 565 -0.81 -26.84 -19.29
C THR A 565 -1.58 -27.25 -20.56
N ASP A 566 -0.95 -28.01 -21.46
CA ASP A 566 -1.64 -28.60 -22.62
C ASP A 566 -2.83 -29.48 -22.21
N ALA A 567 -2.70 -30.24 -21.11
CA ALA A 567 -3.77 -31.07 -20.57
C ALA A 567 -4.93 -30.23 -20.02
N GLY A 568 -4.62 -29.10 -19.37
CA GLY A 568 -5.62 -28.12 -18.94
C GLY A 568 -6.37 -27.50 -20.12
N TYR A 569 -5.66 -27.09 -21.18
CA TYR A 569 -6.30 -26.59 -22.40
C TYR A 569 -7.13 -27.65 -23.12
N ALA A 570 -6.72 -28.91 -23.07
CA ALA A 570 -7.49 -30.03 -23.62
C ALA A 570 -8.81 -30.23 -22.86
N LEU A 571 -8.80 -30.11 -21.52
CA LEU A 571 -10.01 -30.19 -20.70
C LEU A 571 -10.97 -29.03 -21.00
N LEU A 572 -10.43 -27.81 -21.10
CA LEU A 572 -11.19 -26.62 -21.47
C LEU A 572 -11.83 -26.80 -22.87
N ALA A 573 -11.05 -27.25 -23.86
CA ALA A 573 -11.53 -27.50 -25.22
C ALA A 573 -12.65 -28.53 -25.26
N ARG A 574 -12.51 -29.66 -24.54
CA ARG A 574 -13.58 -30.69 -24.45
C ARG A 574 -14.86 -30.14 -23.84
N THR A 575 -14.74 -29.36 -22.76
CA THR A 575 -15.90 -28.79 -22.06
C THR A 575 -16.65 -27.81 -22.97
N VAL A 576 -15.93 -27.05 -23.79
CA VAL A 576 -16.54 -26.18 -24.82
C VAL A 576 -17.12 -27.00 -25.97
N ALA A 577 -16.45 -28.06 -26.42
CA ALA A 577 -16.94 -28.93 -27.49
C ALA A 577 -18.29 -29.57 -27.14
N ASP A 578 -18.47 -30.01 -25.89
CA ASP A 578 -19.72 -30.58 -25.41
C ASP A 578 -20.90 -29.59 -25.55
N ASP A 579 -20.67 -28.32 -25.21
CA ASP A 579 -21.67 -27.24 -25.39
C ASP A 579 -21.90 -26.92 -26.87
N VAL A 580 -20.85 -26.85 -27.70
CA VAL A 580 -20.97 -26.62 -29.14
C VAL A 580 -21.83 -27.70 -29.80
N VAL A 581 -21.54 -28.97 -29.53
CA VAL A 581 -22.28 -30.10 -30.11
C VAL A 581 -23.76 -30.05 -29.69
N GLN A 582 -24.05 -29.68 -28.45
CA GLN A 582 -25.44 -29.53 -27.99
C GLN A 582 -26.18 -28.41 -28.74
N ARG A 583 -25.51 -27.30 -29.07
CA ARG A 583 -26.11 -26.16 -29.81
C ARG A 583 -26.20 -26.38 -31.32
N LEU A 584 -25.44 -27.33 -31.87
CA LEU A 584 -25.48 -27.69 -33.28
C LEU A 584 -26.56 -28.72 -33.62
N ARG A 585 -27.03 -29.48 -32.64
CA ARG A 585 -28.22 -30.34 -32.72
C ARG A 585 -29.48 -29.50 -32.82
#